data_AF-A0A951KH90-F1
#
_entry.id   AF-A0A951KH90-F1
#
_cell.length_a   1.000
_cell.length_b   1.000
_cell.length_c   1.000
_cell.angle_alpha   90.00
_cell.angle_beta   90.00
_cell.angle_gamma   90.00
#
_symmetry.space_group_name_H-M   'P 1'
#
loop_
_entity.id
_entity.type
_entity.pdbx_description
1 polymer ?
#
loop_
_entity_poly.entity_id
_entity_poly.type
_entity_poly.pdbx_seq_one_letter_code
_entity_poly.pdbx_strand_id
1 'polypeptide(L)'
;MIKGFRDFILRGNVIELAVAVIIGAAFGGIVTAIAEGLITPLIALFMNVDGLEGLNTGAFKWGTILAAIVNFLITAFVVYFFVVVPMNRLMERFKPSEPAPQKTRPCPECLSDIPISARRCAFCTADVTPQAALGA
;
A
#
# COMPACT_ATOMS: atom_id res chain seq x y z
N MET A 1 15.57 -5.41 -30.31
CA MET A 1 14.81 -4.57 -29.35
C MET A 1 13.68 -5.32 -28.66
N ILE A 2 12.77 -6.00 -29.39
CA ILE A 2 11.64 -6.75 -28.78
C ILE A 2 12.07 -7.85 -27.78
N LYS A 3 13.19 -8.54 -28.04
CA LYS A 3 13.75 -9.53 -27.09
C LYS A 3 14.21 -8.90 -25.78
N GLY A 4 14.96 -7.79 -25.84
CA GLY A 4 15.43 -7.07 -24.64
C GLY A 4 14.32 -6.39 -23.84
N PHE A 5 13.23 -5.99 -24.50
CA PHE A 5 12.03 -5.50 -23.82
C PHE A 5 11.29 -6.63 -23.10
N ARG A 6 11.16 -7.80 -23.73
CA ARG A 6 10.61 -9.00 -23.09
C ARG A 6 11.46 -9.41 -21.88
N ASP A 7 12.78 -9.44 -22.00
CA ASP A 7 13.68 -9.76 -20.88
C ASP A 7 13.66 -8.69 -19.77
N PHE A 8 13.31 -7.44 -20.11
CA PHE A 8 13.08 -6.39 -19.12
C PHE A 8 11.78 -6.59 -18.35
N ILE A 9 10.67 -6.88 -19.02
CA ILE A 9 9.39 -7.15 -18.36
C ILE A 9 9.44 -8.47 -17.58
N LEU A 10 10.11 -9.51 -18.09
CA LEU A 10 10.24 -10.79 -17.39
C LEU A 10 11.04 -10.70 -16.08
N ARG A 11 11.68 -9.56 -15.77
CA ARG A 11 12.21 -9.31 -14.43
C ARG A 11 11.04 -9.09 -13.47
N GLY A 12 10.76 -10.09 -12.63
CA GLY A 12 9.64 -10.10 -11.67
C GLY A 12 9.53 -8.83 -10.81
N ASN A 13 10.65 -8.25 -10.39
CA ASN A 13 10.70 -7.00 -9.63
C ASN A 13 10.01 -5.80 -10.34
N VAL A 14 10.04 -5.75 -11.68
CA VAL A 14 9.43 -4.66 -12.45
C VAL A 14 7.91 -4.86 -12.57
N ILE A 15 7.48 -6.12 -12.76
CA ILE A 15 6.05 -6.46 -12.86
C ILE A 15 5.35 -6.19 -11.52
N GLU A 16 5.94 -6.63 -10.40
CA GLU A 16 5.36 -6.43 -9.07
C GLU A 16 5.18 -4.94 -8.74
N LEU A 17 6.20 -4.12 -9.03
CA LEU A 17 6.13 -2.68 -8.82
C LEU A 17 5.08 -2.03 -9.75
N ALA A 18 5.03 -2.42 -11.03
CA ALA A 18 4.04 -1.90 -11.97
C ALA A 18 2.60 -2.24 -11.54
N VAL A 19 2.37 -3.48 -11.13
CA VAL A 19 1.05 -3.93 -10.63
C VAL A 19 0.66 -3.17 -9.37
N ALA A 20 1.58 -2.98 -8.42
CA ALA A 20 1.31 -2.23 -7.20
C ALA A 20 0.87 -0.79 -7.48
N VAL A 21 1.56 -0.09 -8.40
CA VAL A 21 1.22 1.30 -8.77
C VAL A 21 -0.13 1.37 -9.47
N ILE A 22 -0.42 0.46 -10.40
CA ILE A 22 -1.70 0.44 -11.14
C ILE A 22 -2.87 0.16 -10.19
N ILE A 23 -2.74 -0.82 -9.30
CA ILE A 23 -3.78 -1.14 -8.30
C ILE A 23 -3.97 0.03 -7.33
N GLY A 24 -2.88 0.65 -6.87
CA GLY A 24 -2.94 1.83 -6.01
C GLY A 24 -3.68 2.99 -6.64
N ALA A 25 -3.40 3.28 -7.91
CA ALA A 25 -4.10 4.32 -8.68
C ALA A 25 -5.59 4.00 -8.88
N ALA A 26 -5.92 2.75 -9.22
CA ALA A 26 -7.30 2.32 -9.41
C ALA A 26 -8.13 2.36 -8.11
N PHE A 27 -7.52 1.97 -6.99
CA PHE A 27 -8.19 1.99 -5.68
C PHE A 27 -8.53 3.41 -5.22
N GLY A 28 -7.67 4.38 -5.54
CA GLY A 28 -7.96 5.81 -5.32
C GLY A 28 -9.27 6.24 -5.98
N GLY A 29 -9.53 5.79 -7.22
CA GLY A 29 -10.78 6.09 -7.92
C GLY A 29 -12.03 5.54 -7.23
N ILE A 30 -11.96 4.32 -6.66
CA ILE A 30 -13.07 3.70 -5.91
C ILE A 30 -13.35 4.50 -4.63
N VAL A 31 -12.29 4.89 -3.92
CA VAL A 31 -12.39 5.71 -2.71
C VAL A 31 -13.05 7.05 -3.03
N THR A 32 -12.62 7.73 -4.09
CA THR A 32 -13.20 9.00 -4.54
C THR A 32 -14.66 8.84 -4.94
N ALA A 33 -15.02 7.77 -5.66
CA ALA A 33 -16.42 7.53 -6.05
C ALA A 33 -17.34 7.29 -4.85
N ILE A 34 -16.88 6.58 -3.81
CA ILE A 34 -17.64 6.38 -2.58
C ILE A 34 -17.76 7.70 -1.80
N ALA A 35 -16.66 8.43 -1.69
CA ALA A 35 -16.62 9.75 -1.06
C ALA A 35 -17.62 10.73 -1.70
N GLU A 36 -17.53 10.91 -3.02
CA GLU A 36 -18.37 11.86 -3.75
C GLU A 36 -19.82 11.38 -3.87
N GLY A 37 -20.02 10.08 -4.12
CA GLY A 37 -21.33 9.52 -4.41
C GLY A 37 -22.21 9.27 -3.18
N LEU A 38 -21.62 8.99 -2.02
CA LEU A 38 -22.36 8.67 -0.80
C LEU A 38 -22.09 9.69 0.31
N ILE A 39 -20.83 10.11 0.49
CA ILE A 39 -20.42 10.85 1.69
C ILE A 39 -20.71 12.35 1.55
N THR A 40 -20.29 12.99 0.45
CA THR A 40 -20.58 14.40 0.16
C THR A 40 -22.07 14.75 0.25
N PRO A 41 -23.01 14.00 -0.36
CA PRO A 41 -24.44 14.31 -0.24
C PRO A 41 -25.00 14.07 1.17
N LEU A 42 -24.51 13.06 1.91
CA LEU A 42 -24.89 12.90 3.32
C LEU A 42 -24.44 14.11 4.15
N ILE A 43 -23.21 14.57 3.96
CA ILE A 43 -22.67 15.72 4.70
C ILE A 43 -23.43 17.00 4.33
N ALA A 44 -23.72 17.23 3.05
CA ALA A 44 -24.49 18.40 2.61
C ALA A 44 -25.88 18.45 3.28
N LEU A 45 -26.50 17.29 3.48
CA LEU A 45 -27.79 17.17 4.17
C LEU A 45 -27.69 17.47 5.68
N PHE A 46 -26.62 17.01 6.34
CA PHE A 46 -26.49 17.10 7.81
C PHE A 46 -25.78 18.36 8.32
N MET A 47 -24.89 18.96 7.52
CA MET A 47 -23.96 19.99 8.01
C MET A 47 -24.21 21.42 7.51
N ASN A 48 -25.21 21.69 6.65
CA ASN A 48 -25.60 23.05 6.18
C ASN A 48 -24.40 24.04 6.15
N VAL A 49 -23.47 23.79 5.24
CA VAL A 49 -22.20 24.56 5.10
C VAL A 49 -22.38 26.00 4.62
N ASP A 50 -23.63 26.45 4.46
CA ASP A 50 -24.03 27.79 4.03
C ASP A 50 -23.50 28.93 4.93
N GLY A 51 -23.06 28.63 6.16
CA GLY A 51 -22.52 29.63 7.09
C GLY A 51 -21.07 30.07 6.83
N LEU A 52 -20.29 29.33 6.04
CA LEU A 52 -18.85 29.61 5.82
C LEU A 52 -18.62 30.60 4.68
N GLU A 53 -19.57 30.75 3.76
CA GLU A 53 -19.47 31.67 2.63
C GLU A 53 -19.59 33.15 3.04
N GLY A 54 -20.04 33.43 4.25
CA GLY A 54 -20.13 34.78 4.82
C GLY A 54 -18.77 35.41 5.19
N LEU A 55 -17.69 34.63 5.28
CA LEU A 55 -16.33 35.13 5.54
C LEU A 55 -15.56 35.54 4.28
N ASN A 56 -16.21 35.55 3.12
CA ASN A 56 -15.60 35.96 1.87
C ASN A 56 -15.46 37.49 1.83
N THR A 57 -14.33 38.01 2.30
CA THR A 57 -13.95 39.42 2.12
C THR A 57 -13.48 39.64 0.68
N GLY A 58 -14.43 39.76 -0.26
CA GLY A 58 -14.22 40.17 -1.65
C GLY A 58 -13.26 39.29 -2.48
N ALA A 59 -11.96 39.50 -2.31
CA ALA A 59 -10.89 38.84 -3.07
C ALA A 59 -10.36 37.54 -2.43
N PHE A 60 -10.50 37.37 -1.11
CA PHE A 60 -10.02 36.18 -0.40
C PHE A 60 -11.20 35.30 0.03
N LYS A 61 -11.33 34.14 -0.62
CA LYS A 61 -12.37 33.16 -0.34
C LYS A 61 -11.99 32.20 0.79
N TRP A 62 -11.73 32.74 1.98
CA TRP A 62 -11.39 31.93 3.15
C TRP A 62 -12.49 30.92 3.51
N GLY A 63 -13.74 31.30 3.28
CA GLY A 63 -14.91 30.44 3.48
C GLY A 63 -14.87 29.16 2.65
N THR A 64 -14.54 29.27 1.36
CA THR A 64 -14.50 28.10 0.46
C THR A 64 -13.32 27.19 0.76
N ILE A 65 -12.19 27.74 1.19
CA ILE A 65 -11.01 26.96 1.57
C ILE A 65 -11.29 26.19 2.85
N LEU A 66 -11.86 26.85 3.87
CA LEU A 66 -12.18 26.20 5.13
C LEU A 66 -13.26 25.13 4.95
N ALA A 67 -14.28 25.39 4.12
CA ALA A 67 -15.29 24.40 3.75
C ALA A 67 -14.68 23.20 3.01
N ALA A 68 -13.74 23.43 2.09
CA ALA A 68 -13.04 22.34 1.38
C ALA A 68 -12.19 21.49 2.34
N ILE A 69 -11.50 22.11 3.30
CA ILE A 69 -10.71 21.41 4.31
C ILE A 69 -11.63 20.57 5.22
N VAL A 70 -12.74 21.13 5.69
CA VAL A 70 -13.70 20.40 6.53
C VAL A 70 -14.29 19.22 5.77
N ASN A 71 -14.68 19.41 4.51
CA ASN A 71 -15.19 18.33 3.67
C ASN A 71 -14.14 17.23 3.44
N PHE A 72 -12.89 17.61 3.19
CA PHE A 72 -11.78 16.66 3.03
C PHE A 72 -11.53 15.83 4.30
N LEU A 73 -11.50 16.47 5.48
CA LEU A 73 -11.26 15.79 6.75
C LEU A 73 -12.38 14.79 7.09
N ILE A 74 -13.64 15.17 6.87
CA ILE A 74 -14.77 14.29 7.13
C ILE A 74 -14.79 13.13 6.14
N THR A 75 -14.55 13.40 4.86
CA THR A 75 -14.45 12.36 3.84
C THR A 75 -13.33 11.36 4.17
N ALA A 76 -12.14 11.86 4.54
CA ALA A 76 -11.02 11.02 4.96
C ALA A 76 -11.37 10.16 6.18
N PHE A 77 -12.05 10.73 7.17
CA PHE A 77 -12.50 10.00 8.37
C PHE A 77 -13.48 8.88 8.02
N VAL A 78 -14.46 9.16 7.17
CA VAL A 78 -15.49 8.19 6.77
C VAL A 78 -14.91 7.10 5.88
N VAL A 79 -14.07 7.44 4.89
CA VAL A 79 -13.35 6.46 4.07
C VAL A 79 -12.48 5.54 4.94
N TYR A 80 -11.74 6.12 5.89
CA TYR A 80 -10.94 5.34 6.82
C TYR A 80 -11.83 4.36 7.60
N PHE A 81 -12.95 4.82 8.14
CA PHE A 81 -13.83 3.98 8.96
C PHE A 81 -14.60 2.91 8.17
N PHE A 82 -15.08 3.23 6.96
CA PHE A 82 -15.94 2.33 6.16
C PHE A 82 -15.20 1.50 5.12
N VAL A 83 -13.98 1.88 4.73
CA VAL A 83 -13.17 1.14 3.75
C VAL A 83 -11.93 0.56 4.41
N VAL A 84 -11.09 1.40 5.04
CA VAL A 84 -9.80 0.95 5.57
C VAL A 84 -9.97 0.03 6.78
N VAL A 85 -10.82 0.37 7.76
CA VAL A 85 -11.05 -0.46 8.95
C VAL A 85 -11.62 -1.84 8.62
N PRO A 86 -12.69 -2.01 7.81
CA PRO A 86 -13.19 -3.34 7.47
C PRO A 86 -12.20 -4.10 6.59
N MET A 87 -11.51 -3.43 5.66
CA MET A 87 -10.50 -4.09 4.84
C MET A 87 -9.31 -4.57 5.68
N ASN A 88 -8.84 -3.77 6.64
CA ASN A 88 -7.80 -4.16 7.59
C ASN A 88 -8.27 -5.31 8.50
N ARG A 89 -9.49 -5.24 9.04
CA ARG A 89 -10.08 -6.35 9.83
C ARG A 89 -10.22 -7.63 9.02
N LEU A 90 -10.56 -7.50 7.73
CA LEU A 90 -10.72 -8.63 6.83
C LEU A 90 -9.36 -9.22 6.44
N MET A 91 -8.35 -8.39 6.19
CA MET A 91 -6.96 -8.81 5.96
C MET A 91 -6.33 -9.46 7.19
N GLU A 92 -6.67 -9.02 8.41
CA GLU A 92 -6.24 -9.72 9.64
C GLU A 92 -6.86 -11.12 9.75
N ARG A 93 -8.10 -11.26 9.26
CA ARG A 93 -8.85 -12.52 9.28
C ARG A 93 -8.45 -13.47 8.15
N PHE A 94 -8.10 -12.92 7.00
CA PHE A 94 -7.46 -13.59 5.89
C PHE A 94 -5.99 -13.19 5.87
N LYS A 95 -5.20 -13.61 6.87
CA LYS A 95 -3.75 -13.65 6.74
C LYS A 95 -3.38 -14.95 5.98
N PRO A 96 -3.27 -14.98 4.63
CA PRO A 96 -2.22 -15.80 4.05
C PRO A 96 -0.93 -15.37 4.74
N SER A 97 -0.14 -16.33 5.20
CA SER A 97 1.24 -16.10 5.58
C SER A 97 1.86 -15.14 4.57
N GLU A 98 2.27 -13.96 5.03
CA GLU A 98 3.17 -13.08 4.30
C GLU A 98 4.22 -13.98 3.63
N PRO A 99 4.41 -13.92 2.30
CA PRO A 99 5.42 -14.74 1.64
C PRO A 99 6.71 -14.46 2.38
N ALA A 100 7.13 -15.43 3.18
CA ALA A 100 8.08 -15.18 4.23
C ALA A 100 9.34 -14.59 3.58
N PRO A 101 9.93 -13.53 4.16
CA PRO A 101 11.21 -13.03 3.68
C PRO A 101 12.12 -14.24 3.49
N GLN A 102 12.65 -14.39 2.27
CA GLN A 102 13.29 -15.60 1.75
C GLN A 102 14.04 -16.32 2.87
N LYS A 103 13.43 -17.36 3.48
CA LYS A 103 14.03 -18.01 4.65
C LYS A 103 15.27 -18.82 4.27
N THR A 104 15.54 -18.94 2.98
CA THR A 104 16.55 -19.78 2.37
C THR A 104 17.55 -18.95 1.57
N ARG A 105 18.81 -19.38 1.62
CA ARG A 105 19.94 -18.87 0.84
C ARG A 105 20.63 -20.05 0.14
N PRO A 106 21.28 -19.85 -1.00
CA PRO A 106 22.12 -20.88 -1.59
C PRO A 106 23.37 -21.11 -0.73
N CYS A 107 23.72 -22.38 -0.50
CA CYS A 107 24.99 -22.77 0.10
C CYS A 107 26.16 -22.44 -0.84
N PRO A 108 27.27 -21.82 -0.36
CA PRO A 108 28.41 -21.48 -1.22
C PRO A 108 29.12 -22.71 -1.80
N GLU A 109 29.04 -23.86 -1.13
CA GLU A 109 29.79 -25.06 -1.52
C GLU A 109 29.02 -25.97 -2.48
N CYS A 110 27.75 -26.22 -2.18
CA CYS A 110 26.93 -27.20 -2.90
C CYS A 110 25.72 -26.60 -3.64
N LEU A 111 25.52 -25.28 -3.57
CA LEU A 111 24.45 -24.55 -4.25
C LEU A 111 23.01 -24.98 -3.91
N SER A 112 22.83 -25.80 -2.87
CA SER A 112 21.51 -26.18 -2.35
C SER A 112 20.92 -25.08 -1.46
N ASP A 113 19.57 -25.00 -1.42
CA ASP A 113 18.85 -24.06 -0.57
C ASP A 113 18.94 -24.47 0.91
N ILE A 114 19.54 -23.61 1.72
CA ILE A 114 19.70 -23.78 3.17
C ILE A 114 19.09 -22.60 3.92
N PRO A 115 18.62 -22.78 5.17
CA PRO A 115 18.09 -21.65 5.93
C PRO A 115 19.17 -20.59 6.22
N ILE A 116 18.79 -19.31 6.25
CA ILE A 116 19.74 -18.18 6.45
C ILE A 116 20.59 -18.35 7.73
N SER A 117 19.98 -18.89 8.78
CA SER A 117 20.62 -19.11 10.09
C SER A 117 21.39 -20.43 10.21
N ALA A 118 21.45 -21.25 9.14
CA ALA A 118 22.18 -22.51 9.17
C ALA A 118 23.68 -22.27 9.36
N ARG A 119 24.27 -22.94 10.35
CA ARG A 119 25.73 -23.05 10.57
C ARG A 119 26.37 -24.25 9.88
N ARG A 120 25.54 -25.23 9.51
CA ARG A 120 25.98 -26.47 8.84
C ARG A 120 24.98 -26.82 7.75
N CYS A 121 25.48 -27.15 6.56
CA CYS A 121 24.63 -27.52 5.43
C CYS A 121 24.07 -28.93 5.62
N ALA A 122 22.77 -29.13 5.37
CA ALA A 122 22.13 -30.46 5.44
C ALA A 122 22.49 -31.36 4.24
N PHE A 123 22.89 -30.78 3.10
CA PHE A 123 23.18 -31.53 1.88
C PHE A 123 24.66 -31.94 1.77
N CYS A 124 25.59 -31.01 1.99
CA CYS A 124 27.02 -31.29 1.85
C CYS A 124 27.77 -31.37 3.18
N THR A 125 27.10 -31.18 4.33
CA THR A 125 27.70 -31.22 5.68
C THR A 125 28.80 -30.19 5.97
N ALA A 126 29.10 -29.30 5.02
CA ALA A 126 30.06 -28.22 5.18
C ALA A 126 29.61 -27.21 6.24
N ASP A 127 30.58 -26.69 6.99
CA ASP A 127 30.37 -25.58 7.91
C ASP A 127 30.24 -24.29 7.12
N VAL A 128 29.09 -23.64 7.26
CA VAL A 128 28.72 -22.45 6.49
C VAL A 128 28.52 -21.28 7.44
N THR A 129 29.09 -20.13 7.11
CA THR A 129 28.88 -18.90 7.88
C THR A 129 27.41 -18.45 7.72
N PRO A 130 26.65 -18.26 8.82
CA PRO A 130 25.29 -17.79 8.73
C PRO A 130 25.25 -16.36 8.17
N GLN A 131 24.29 -16.05 7.31
CA GLN A 131 24.27 -14.77 6.58
C GLN A 131 24.04 -13.56 7.49
N ALA A 132 23.44 -13.76 8.66
CA ALA A 132 23.36 -12.75 9.72
C ALA A 132 24.75 -12.26 10.21
N ALA A 133 25.82 -13.02 9.99
CA ALA A 133 27.19 -12.65 10.35
C ALA A 133 27.99 -12.02 9.19
N LEU A 134 27.46 -12.00 7.97
CA LEU A 134 28.10 -11.44 6.77
C LEU A 134 27.67 -10.00 6.46
N GLY A 135 26.66 -9.49 7.19
CA GLY A 135 26.10 -8.15 7.02
C GLY A 135 26.53 -7.14 8.10
N ALA A 136 27.63 -7.41 8.82
CA ALA A 136 28.27 -6.49 9.76
C ALA A 136 29.65 -6.08 9.24
#